data_AF-A0A0K0D116-F1
#
_entry.id   AF-A0A0K0D116-F1
#
_cell.length_a   1.000
_cell.length_b   1.000
_cell.length_c   1.000
_cell.angle_alpha   90.00
_cell.angle_beta   90.00
_cell.angle_gamma   90.00
#
_symmetry.space_group_name_H-M   'P 1'
#
loop_
_entity.id
_entity.type
_entity.pdbx_description
1 polymer ?
#
loop_
_entity_poly.entity_id
_entity_poly.type
_entity_poly.pdbx_seq_one_letter_code
_entity_poly.pdbx_strand_id
1 'polypeptide(L)' 'MRLLAVVFLLHCAIIRLASSSNTVKCYCTDDHCVPYGACDGIVCLVGILRDSNQVIRTCGTRPLGCYSERRRITLRDT' A
#
# COMPACT_ATOMS: atom_id res chain seq x y z
N MET A 1 -27.85 -20.83 24.35
CA MET A 1 -26.69 -21.51 23.71
C MET A 1 -26.67 -21.34 22.19
N ARG A 2 -27.79 -21.56 21.47
CA ARG A 2 -27.87 -21.38 20.00
C ARG A 2 -27.69 -19.94 19.52
N LEU A 3 -28.24 -18.96 20.23
CA LEU A 3 -28.14 -17.53 19.86
C LEU A 3 -26.69 -17.02 19.91
N LEU A 4 -25.94 -17.43 20.94
CA LEU A 4 -24.51 -17.08 21.10
C LEU A 4 -23.65 -17.65 19.97
N ALA A 5 -23.92 -18.89 19.55
CA ALA A 5 -23.22 -19.50 18.42
C ALA A 5 -23.48 -18.75 17.10
N VAL A 6 -24.73 -18.32 16.86
CA VAL A 6 -25.09 -17.54 15.67
C VAL A 6 -24.40 -16.18 15.67
N VAL A 7 -24.38 -15.47 16.81
CA VAL A 7 -23.70 -14.17 16.94
C VAL A 7 -22.19 -14.31 16.72
N PHE A 8 -21.58 -15.38 17.25
CA PHE A 8 -20.16 -15.66 17.08
C PHE A 8 -19.81 -15.94 15.62
N LEU A 9 -20.61 -16.75 14.92
CA LEU A 9 -20.42 -17.04 13.49
C LEU A 9 -20.57 -15.79 12.62
N LEU A 10 -21.54 -14.92 12.94
CA LEU A 10 -21.73 -13.63 12.26
C LEU A 10 -20.54 -12.70 12.46
N HIS A 11 -20.00 -12.61 13.69
CA HIS A 11 -18.79 -11.82 13.95
C HIS A 11 -17.58 -12.36 13.20
N CYS A 12 -17.38 -13.68 13.16
CA CYS A 12 -16.32 -14.29 12.38
C CYS A 12 -16.45 -13.98 10.88
N ALA A 13 -17.67 -14.03 10.32
CA ALA A 13 -17.91 -13.71 8.92
C ALA A 13 -17.58 -12.23 8.59
N ILE A 14 -17.97 -11.29 9.45
CA ILE A 14 -17.68 -9.87 9.26
C ILE A 14 -16.18 -9.57 9.29
N ILE A 15 -15.42 -10.18 10.22
CA ILE A 15 -13.96 -10.01 10.31
C ILE A 15 -13.25 -10.53 9.05
N ARG A 16 -13.75 -11.64 8.48
CA ARG A 16 -13.17 -12.23 7.26
C ARG A 16 -13.44 -11.40 6.00
N LEU A 17 -14.58 -10.71 5.92
CA LEU A 17 -14.86 -9.81 4.80
C LEU A 17 -14.02 -8.51 4.87
N ALA A 18 -13.75 -8.01 6.07
CA ALA A 18 -13.00 -6.77 6.26
C ALA A 18 -11.49 -6.87 5.89
N SER A 19 -10.96 -8.08 5.66
CA SER A 19 -9.53 -8.33 5.41
C SER A 19 -9.18 -8.49 3.92
N SER A 20 -10.12 -8.22 3.01
CA SER A 20 -9.87 -8.17 1.57
C SER A 20 -9.09 -6.91 1.17
N SER A 21 -7.79 -6.87 1.43
CA SER A 21 -6.91 -5.88 0.81
C SER A 21 -6.68 -6.29 -0.64
N ASN A 22 -7.35 -5.63 -1.58
CA ASN A 22 -7.02 -5.73 -3.00
C ASN A 22 -5.66 -5.07 -3.21
N THR A 23 -4.61 -5.89 -3.32
CA THR A 23 -3.26 -5.42 -3.63
C THR A 23 -2.99 -5.57 -5.12
N VAL A 24 -2.27 -4.59 -5.67
CA VAL A 24 -1.69 -4.60 -7.00
C VAL A 24 -0.17 -4.73 -6.87
N LYS A 25 0.42 -5.47 -7.80
CA LYS A 25 1.87 -5.63 -7.88
C LYS A 25 2.47 -4.52 -8.74
N CYS A 26 3.39 -3.76 -8.18
CA CYS A 26 4.06 -2.64 -8.85
C CYS A 26 5.54 -2.93 -9.02
N TYR A 27 6.12 -2.44 -10.11
CA TYR A 27 7.58 -2.39 -10.25
C TYR A 27 8.14 -1.24 -9.43
N CYS A 28 9.17 -1.50 -8.63
CA CYS A 28 9.76 -0.51 -7.75
C CYS A 28 11.28 -0.44 -7.89
N THR A 29 11.80 0.76 -7.64
CA THR A 29 13.23 1.10 -7.80
C THR A 29 13.84 1.64 -6.52
N ASP A 30 13.12 1.59 -5.40
CA ASP A 30 13.62 1.98 -4.08
C ASP A 30 14.56 0.89 -3.51
N ASP A 31 15.46 1.28 -2.61
CA ASP A 31 16.46 0.38 -2.01
C ASP A 31 15.81 -0.74 -1.17
N HIS A 32 14.56 -0.56 -0.75
CA HIS A 32 13.76 -1.56 -0.03
C HIS A 32 13.13 -2.63 -0.93
N CYS A 33 13.29 -2.53 -2.27
CA CYS A 33 12.67 -3.42 -3.25
C CYS A 33 13.56 -4.56 -3.76
N VAL A 34 14.52 -4.98 -2.94
CA VAL A 34 15.40 -6.12 -3.21
C VAL A 34 14.74 -7.41 -2.71
N PRO A 35 14.79 -8.54 -3.43
CA PRO A 35 15.53 -8.82 -4.67
C PRO A 35 14.72 -8.77 -5.96
N TYR A 36 13.39 -8.65 -5.90
CA TYR A 36 12.52 -8.86 -7.06
C TYR A 36 12.17 -7.58 -7.82
N GLY A 37 12.57 -6.39 -7.35
CA GLY A 37 12.22 -5.12 -7.98
C GLY A 37 10.71 -4.88 -8.02
N ALA A 38 9.97 -5.49 -7.10
CA ALA A 38 8.51 -5.43 -7.05
C ALA A 38 7.99 -5.36 -5.62
N CYS A 39 6.89 -4.63 -5.44
CA CYS A 39 6.17 -4.49 -4.19
C CYS A 39 4.67 -4.69 -4.42
N ASP A 40 3.93 -5.00 -3.36
CA ASP A 40 2.47 -5.09 -3.37
C ASP A 40 1.89 -3.90 -2.59
N GLY A 41 0.93 -3.20 -3.17
CA GLY A 41 0.27 -2.04 -2.56
C GLY A 41 -1.15 -1.85 -3.08
N ILE A 42 -1.90 -0.87 -2.58
CA ILE A 42 -3.23 -0.57 -3.12
C ILE A 42 -3.11 0.25 -4.41
N VAL A 43 -2.05 1.04 -4.55
CA VAL A 43 -1.74 1.85 -5.74
C VAL A 43 -0.24 1.83 -6.05
N CYS A 44 0.13 2.06 -7.31
CA CYS A 44 1.54 2.28 -7.70
C CYS A 44 1.85 3.78 -7.72
N LEU A 45 2.99 4.15 -7.15
CA LEU A 45 3.45 5.53 -7.04
C LEU A 45 4.72 5.74 -7.89
N VAL A 46 4.76 6.87 -8.60
CA VAL A 46 5.92 7.29 -9.41
C VAL A 46 6.25 8.74 -9.05
N GLY A 47 7.53 9.02 -8.80
CA GLY A 47 8.00 10.35 -8.42
C GLY A 47 9.39 10.65 -8.97
N ILE A 48 9.85 11.89 -8.75
CA ILE A 48 11.20 12.34 -9.09
C ILE A 48 11.88 12.82 -7.81
N LEU A 49 13.06 12.28 -7.51
CA LEU A 49 13.88 12.70 -6.40
C LEU A 49 14.56 14.02 -6.75
N ARG A 50 14.26 15.10 -6.01
CA ARG A 50 14.76 16.46 -6.34
C ARG A 50 16.29 16.58 -6.29
N ASP A 51 16.95 15.79 -5.45
CA ASP A 51 18.39 15.91 -5.23
C ASP A 51 19.23 15.28 -6.35
N SER A 52 18.67 14.26 -7.03
CA SER A 52 19.36 13.50 -8.08
C SER A 52 18.67 13.54 -9.45
N ASN A 53 17.47 14.14 -9.54
CA ASN A 53 16.56 14.05 -10.69
C ASN A 53 16.24 12.61 -11.13
N GLN A 54 16.42 11.64 -10.22
CA GLN A 54 16.14 10.24 -10.50
C GLN A 54 14.64 9.96 -10.42
N VAL A 55 14.13 9.16 -11.34
CA VAL A 55 12.76 8.65 -11.28
C VAL A 55 12.70 7.49 -10.28
N ILE A 56 11.81 7.59 -9.30
CA ILE A 56 11.55 6.53 -8.31
C ILE A 56 10.15 5.93 -8.53
N ARG A 57 10.05 4.61 -8.40
CA ARG A 57 8.80 3.86 -8.45
C ARG A 57 8.64 3.05 -7.16
N THR A 58 7.44 3.03 -6.59
CA THR A 58 7.14 2.23 -5.39
C THR A 58 5.63 1.97 -5.23
N CYS A 59 5.25 1.33 -4.14
CA CYS A 59 3.87 1.06 -3.76
C CYS A 59 3.32 2.11 -2.78
N GLY A 60 2.01 2.28 -2.85
CA GLY A 60 1.19 3.23 -2.10
C GLY A 60 0.03 2.53 -1.39
N THR A 61 -0.35 2.96 -0.19
CA THR A 61 -1.64 2.59 0.41
C THR A 61 -2.79 3.49 -0.07
N ARG A 62 -2.47 4.72 -0.52
CA ARG A 62 -3.44 5.72 -0.99
C ARG A 62 -2.90 6.46 -2.22
N PRO A 63 -3.79 6.88 -3.15
CA PRO A 63 -3.37 7.70 -4.27
C PRO A 63 -2.87 9.05 -3.75
N LEU A 64 -1.59 9.34 -3.99
CA LEU A 64 -1.03 10.66 -3.80
C LEU A 64 -1.22 11.42 -5.11
N GLY A 65 -1.90 12.57 -5.07
CA GLY A 65 -1.87 13.50 -6.19
C GLY A 65 -0.45 14.09 -6.37
N CYS A 66 -0.18 14.72 -7.51
CA CYS A 66 1.03 15.53 -7.70
C CYS A 66 1.00 16.73 -6.75
N TYR A 67 1.39 16.53 -5.50
CA TYR A 67 1.45 17.59 -4.50
C TYR A 67 2.86 18.18 -4.51
N SER A 68 3.01 19.35 -5.14
CA SER A 68 4.28 20.09 -5.19
C SER A 68 4.47 20.92 -3.92
N GLU A 69 4.51 20.26 -2.76
CA GLU A 69 4.86 20.93 -1.51
C GLU A 69 6.19 20.41 -1.02
N ARG A 70 7.16 21.31 -0.87
CA ARG A 70 8.52 21.07 -0.39
C ARG A 70 8.56 20.10 0.78
N ARG A 71 8.82 18.84 0.51
CA ARG A 71 9.45 17.88 1.42
C ARG A 71 9.80 16.67 0.59
N ARG A 72 11.03 16.18 0.80
CA ARG A 72 11.49 14.83 0.49
C ARG A 72 10.27 13.91 0.29
N ILE A 73 10.03 13.44 -0.94
CA ILE A 73 9.12 12.30 -1.16
C ILE A 73 9.86 11.08 -0.60
N THR A 74 10.06 11.05 0.72
CA THR A 74 10.15 9.79 1.44
C THR A 74 8.77 9.22 1.29
N LEU A 75 8.60 8.35 0.30
CA LEU A 75 7.48 7.43 0.21
C LEU A 75 7.51 6.60 1.49
N ARG A 76 6.94 7.15 2.55
CA ARG A 76 6.75 6.48 3.81
C ARG A 76 5.25 6.32 3.94
N ASP A 77 4.73 5.32 3.25
CA ASP A 77 3.53 4.64 3.71
C ASP A 77 3.87 4.08 5.09
N THR A 78 3.35 4.74 6.13
CA THR A 78 3.11 4.08 7.42
C THR A 78 1.91 3.18 7.30
#